data_AF-A0A9D3MSV3-F1
#
_entry.id   AF-A0A9D3MSV3-F1
#
_cell.length_a   1.000
_cell.length_b   1.000
_cell.length_c   1.000
_cell.angle_alpha   90.00
_cell.angle_beta   90.00
_cell.angle_gamma   90.00
#
_symmetry.space_group_name_H-M   'P 1'
#
loop_
_entity.id
_entity.type
_entity.pdbx_description
1 polymer ?
#
loop_
_entity_poly.entity_id
_entity_poly.type
_entity_poly.pdbx_seq_one_letter_code
_entity_poly.pdbx_strand_id
1 'polypeptide(L)'
;MQGFIGARILLPIECHRTRRQRGRGETVRPTWKSFTSTVRGAGLLRFSLRVMTEDWSGPRNSTVFQQGEPVNLEAAVDGQWHPPLWIYVDRCVATLSSDPLSEPSYDIISNHGCLTDSRFSGSSSRFFPRGRRNALRFRIRGLLSLGNSPEQQIFVSCHLRAALAESPSDPLNKACFFHPDSDSWRAADGDGAVCRCCETGDCSSWMPVEADGVPGEADGVPKTPLASEGVMDTAVGPLHAQLRSDWRGLLSISDALRPH
;
A
#
# COMPACT_ATOMS: atom_id res chain seq x y z
N MET A 1 -31.11 -23.89 -40.35
CA MET A 1 -31.45 -22.51 -39.96
C MET A 1 -30.18 -21.86 -39.43
N GLN A 2 -29.66 -20.85 -40.15
CA GLN A 2 -28.42 -20.16 -39.81
C GLN A 2 -28.49 -19.45 -38.45
N GLY A 3 -27.43 -19.56 -37.65
CA GLY A 3 -27.24 -18.84 -36.40
C GLY A 3 -26.76 -17.40 -36.65
N PHE A 4 -27.35 -16.44 -35.91
CA PHE A 4 -26.93 -15.05 -35.91
C PHE A 4 -25.71 -14.87 -35.00
N ILE A 5 -24.58 -14.47 -35.58
CA ILE A 5 -23.40 -14.03 -34.82
C ILE A 5 -23.63 -12.55 -34.48
N GLY A 6 -23.87 -12.26 -33.20
CA GLY A 6 -23.94 -10.89 -32.70
C GLY A 6 -22.55 -10.25 -32.71
N ALA A 7 -22.35 -9.21 -33.52
CA ALA A 7 -21.12 -8.42 -33.52
C ALA A 7 -21.18 -7.31 -32.46
N ARG A 8 -20.13 -7.19 -31.64
CA ARG A 8 -19.92 -6.05 -30.73
C ARG A 8 -19.27 -4.90 -31.51
N ILE A 9 -19.87 -3.72 -31.45
CA ILE A 9 -19.35 -2.50 -32.06
C ILE A 9 -18.79 -1.61 -30.95
N LEU A 10 -17.53 -1.19 -31.11
CA LEU A 10 -16.87 -0.22 -30.24
C LEU A 10 -16.82 1.13 -30.97
N LEU A 11 -17.53 2.13 -30.46
CA LEU A 11 -17.46 3.51 -30.95
C LEU A 11 -16.63 4.35 -29.97
N PRO A 12 -15.43 4.81 -30.36
CA PRO A 12 -14.69 5.79 -29.57
C PRO A 12 -15.34 7.16 -29.73
N ILE A 13 -15.65 7.81 -28.60
CA ILE A 13 -16.21 9.16 -28.57
C ILE A 13 -15.08 10.10 -28.15
N GLU A 14 -14.82 11.11 -28.98
CA GLU A 14 -13.78 12.10 -28.74
C GLU A 14 -14.40 13.49 -28.56
N CYS A 15 -14.05 14.15 -27.46
CA CYS A 15 -14.61 15.43 -27.06
C CYS A 15 -13.50 16.49 -27.05
N HIS A 16 -13.58 17.45 -27.97
CA HIS A 16 -12.71 18.62 -27.97
C HIS A 16 -13.41 19.83 -27.33
N ARG A 17 -12.78 20.45 -26.33
CA ARG A 17 -13.19 21.75 -25.80
C ARG A 17 -12.20 22.84 -26.20
N THR A 18 -12.68 23.90 -26.83
CA THR A 18 -11.89 25.10 -27.12
C THR A 18 -11.79 26.01 -25.90
N ARG A 19 -10.58 26.43 -25.52
CA ARG A 19 -10.35 27.43 -24.47
C ARG A 19 -10.59 28.83 -25.03
N ARG A 20 -11.68 29.50 -24.61
CA ARG A 20 -11.91 30.92 -24.91
C ARG A 20 -11.16 31.78 -23.90
N GLN A 21 -10.11 32.47 -24.33
CA GLN A 21 -9.53 33.60 -23.61
C GLN A 21 -9.97 34.88 -24.32
N ARG A 22 -10.80 35.71 -23.68
CA ARG A 22 -11.02 37.11 -24.09
C ARG A 22 -10.08 37.98 -23.27
N GLY A 23 -8.94 38.35 -23.85
CA GLY A 23 -8.09 39.39 -23.28
C GLY A 23 -8.55 40.76 -23.77
N ARG A 24 -8.95 41.65 -22.85
CA ARG A 24 -8.90 43.10 -23.06
C ARG A 24 -7.81 43.60 -22.12
N GLY A 25 -6.73 44.11 -22.69
CA GLY A 25 -5.57 44.58 -21.94
C GLY A 25 -5.86 45.93 -21.28
N GLU A 26 -5.81 45.96 -19.95
CA GLU A 26 -5.68 47.19 -19.19
C GLU A 26 -4.59 46.94 -18.12
N THR A 27 -3.49 47.66 -18.24
CA THR A 27 -2.30 47.47 -17.41
C THR A 27 -2.52 48.04 -16.01
N VAL A 28 -2.88 47.18 -15.07
CA VAL A 28 -2.79 47.46 -13.63
C VAL A 28 -1.40 47.06 -13.15
N ARG A 29 -0.64 48.02 -12.60
CA ARG A 29 0.62 47.75 -11.90
C ARG A 29 0.32 47.11 -10.53
N PRO A 30 0.73 45.87 -10.24
CA PRO A 30 0.53 45.29 -8.92
C PRO A 30 1.59 45.83 -7.95
N THR A 31 1.13 46.47 -6.86
CA THR A 31 1.95 46.88 -5.70
C THR A 31 2.06 45.79 -4.63
N TRP A 32 1.75 44.54 -4.98
CA TRP A 32 1.73 43.43 -4.02
C TRP A 32 3.17 42.98 -3.70
N LYS A 33 3.59 43.19 -2.44
CA LYS A 33 4.65 42.37 -1.83
C LYS A 33 4.28 40.91 -2.06
N SER A 34 5.17 40.16 -2.69
CA SER A 34 4.95 38.77 -3.06
C SER A 34 4.68 37.94 -1.81
N PHE A 35 3.42 37.59 -1.58
CA PHE A 35 3.12 36.34 -0.88
C PHE A 35 3.65 35.24 -1.80
N THR A 36 4.68 34.50 -1.39
CA THR A 36 5.06 33.24 -2.03
C THR A 36 3.93 32.25 -1.81
N SER A 37 2.86 32.38 -2.58
CA SER A 37 1.82 31.36 -2.66
C SER A 37 2.40 30.24 -3.51
N THR A 38 2.75 29.13 -2.86
CA THR A 38 3.01 27.88 -3.57
C THR A 38 1.69 27.47 -4.21
N VAL A 39 1.51 27.74 -5.50
CA VAL A 39 0.51 27.05 -6.30
C VAL A 39 0.99 25.60 -6.38
N ARG A 40 0.65 24.80 -5.36
CA ARG A 40 0.80 23.34 -5.43
C ARG A 40 -0.25 22.89 -6.43
N GLY A 41 0.19 22.57 -7.65
CA GLY A 41 -0.66 21.91 -8.61
C GLY A 41 -1.23 20.66 -7.98
N ALA A 42 -2.52 20.41 -8.14
CA ALA A 42 -3.17 19.16 -7.75
C ALA A 42 -2.64 18.03 -8.66
N GLY A 43 -1.39 17.61 -8.44
CA GLY A 43 -0.84 16.40 -9.03
C GLY A 43 -1.54 15.20 -8.39
N LEU A 44 -2.04 14.27 -9.19
CA LEU A 44 -2.66 13.06 -8.68
C LEU A 44 -1.58 12.13 -8.09
N LEU A 45 -1.69 11.79 -6.82
CA LEU A 45 -0.88 10.72 -6.21
C LEU A 45 -1.31 9.38 -6.80
N ARG A 46 -0.35 8.58 -7.27
CA ARG A 46 -0.58 7.25 -7.84
C ARG A 46 -0.08 6.21 -6.87
N PHE A 47 -1.01 5.55 -6.19
CA PHE A 47 -0.73 4.42 -5.32
C PHE A 47 -0.73 3.12 -6.13
N SER A 48 0.10 2.17 -5.73
CA SER A 48 0.09 0.83 -6.27
C SER A 48 0.46 -0.19 -5.21
N LEU A 49 -0.21 -1.33 -5.23
CA LEU A 49 0.15 -2.54 -4.50
C LEU A 49 0.47 -3.63 -5.51
N ARG A 50 1.65 -4.24 -5.40
CA ARG A 50 2.14 -5.23 -6.37
C ARG A 50 2.63 -6.48 -5.66
N VAL A 51 2.34 -7.63 -6.26
CA VAL A 51 2.97 -8.89 -5.91
C VAL A 51 4.35 -8.92 -6.56
N MET A 52 5.38 -9.20 -5.76
CA MET A 52 6.79 -9.16 -6.18
C MET A 52 7.39 -10.56 -6.24
N THR A 53 8.48 -10.70 -6.98
CA THR A 53 9.32 -11.90 -6.97
C THR A 53 10.04 -12.08 -5.63
N GLU A 54 10.60 -13.28 -5.39
CA GLU A 54 11.30 -13.60 -4.14
C GLU A 54 12.51 -12.69 -3.90
N ASP A 55 13.22 -12.35 -4.97
CA ASP A 55 14.43 -11.52 -5.01
C ASP A 55 14.15 -10.01 -5.13
N TRP A 56 12.88 -9.60 -5.18
CA TRP A 56 12.44 -8.20 -5.36
C TRP A 56 12.94 -7.53 -6.64
N SER A 57 13.31 -8.30 -7.67
CA SER A 57 13.76 -7.77 -8.96
C SER A 57 12.61 -7.14 -9.78
N GLY A 58 11.37 -7.57 -9.55
CA GLY A 58 10.22 -6.97 -10.19
C GLY A 58 8.88 -7.59 -9.79
N PRO A 59 7.79 -7.19 -10.48
CA PRO A 59 6.48 -7.79 -10.30
C PRO A 59 6.49 -9.27 -10.66
N ARG A 60 5.81 -10.08 -9.87
CA ARG A 60 5.57 -11.49 -10.16
C ARG A 60 4.48 -11.60 -11.24
N ASN A 61 4.74 -12.40 -12.27
CA ASN A 61 3.76 -12.63 -13.34
C ASN A 61 2.73 -13.73 -12.99
N SER A 62 3.08 -14.66 -12.11
CA SER A 62 2.20 -15.75 -11.68
C SER A 62 1.37 -15.34 -10.47
N THR A 63 0.07 -15.64 -10.51
CA THR A 63 -0.85 -15.54 -9.36
C THR A 63 -0.95 -16.83 -8.55
N VAL A 64 -0.22 -17.87 -8.96
CA VAL A 64 -0.21 -19.18 -8.32
C VAL A 64 0.97 -19.28 -7.35
N PHE A 65 0.68 -19.75 -6.14
CA PHE A 65 1.61 -19.97 -5.04
C PHE A 65 1.56 -21.42 -4.61
N GLN A 66 2.72 -21.99 -4.27
CA GLN A 66 2.75 -23.29 -3.60
C GLN A 66 2.21 -23.14 -2.18
N GLN A 67 1.61 -24.20 -1.65
CA GLN A 67 1.17 -24.20 -0.26
C GLN A 67 2.34 -23.88 0.68
N GLY A 68 2.18 -22.83 1.50
CA GLY A 68 3.22 -22.33 2.41
C GLY A 68 4.24 -21.38 1.78
N GLU A 69 4.21 -21.18 0.45
CA GLU A 69 5.03 -20.18 -0.22
C GLU A 69 4.60 -18.76 0.20
N PRO A 70 5.51 -17.93 0.73
CA PRO A 70 5.16 -16.59 1.17
C PRO A 70 4.84 -15.65 0.01
N VAL A 71 4.01 -14.65 0.27
CA VAL A 71 3.67 -13.63 -0.72
C VAL A 71 4.46 -12.35 -0.41
N ASN A 72 5.28 -11.93 -1.37
CA ASN A 72 5.99 -10.65 -1.29
C ASN A 72 5.13 -9.54 -1.91
N LEU A 73 4.94 -8.46 -1.15
CA LEU A 73 4.14 -7.31 -1.55
C LEU A 73 4.96 -6.03 -1.47
N GLU A 74 4.84 -5.19 -2.49
CA GLU A 74 5.38 -3.83 -2.51
C GLU A 74 4.23 -2.84 -2.66
N ALA A 75 4.07 -1.98 -1.66
CA ALA A 75 3.25 -0.79 -1.74
C ALA A 75 4.14 0.37 -2.20
N ALA A 76 3.71 1.14 -3.20
CA ALA A 76 4.43 2.30 -3.67
C ALA A 76 3.51 3.47 -3.96
N VAL A 77 4.04 4.69 -3.82
CA VAL A 77 3.39 5.93 -4.23
C VAL A 77 4.29 6.69 -5.19
N ASP A 78 3.71 7.20 -6.27
CA ASP A 78 4.35 8.11 -7.18
C ASP A 78 3.58 9.44 -7.23
N GLY A 79 4.34 10.53 -7.21
CA GLY A 79 3.83 11.89 -7.15
C GLY A 79 4.75 12.81 -7.95
N GLN A 80 4.55 12.86 -9.27
CA GLN A 80 5.41 13.60 -10.21
C GLN A 80 5.63 15.08 -9.85
N TRP A 81 4.71 15.68 -9.10
CA TRP A 81 4.73 17.10 -8.69
C TRP A 81 4.56 17.30 -7.19
N HIS A 82 4.80 16.25 -6.41
CA HIS A 82 4.73 16.30 -4.95
C HIS A 82 6.13 16.34 -4.32
N PRO A 83 6.28 16.97 -3.14
CA PRO A 83 7.47 16.80 -2.32
C PRO A 83 7.72 15.31 -2.02
N PRO A 84 8.92 14.92 -1.56
CA PRO A 84 9.20 13.53 -1.19
C PRO A 84 8.16 12.99 -0.20
N LEU A 85 7.61 11.81 -0.47
CA LEU A 85 6.57 11.16 0.34
C LEU A 85 7.07 9.88 0.97
N TRP A 86 6.63 9.63 2.20
CA TRP A 86 6.58 8.30 2.80
C TRP A 86 5.28 7.61 2.43
N ILE A 87 5.35 6.31 2.12
CA ILE A 87 4.15 5.47 2.03
C ILE A 87 3.99 4.61 3.28
N TYR A 88 2.79 4.54 3.81
CA TYR A 88 2.39 3.67 4.91
C TYR A 88 1.27 2.73 4.45
N VAL A 89 1.17 1.59 5.12
CA VAL A 89 0.11 0.60 4.92
C VAL A 89 -0.63 0.51 6.23
N ASP A 90 -1.77 1.20 6.33
CA ASP A 90 -2.47 1.35 7.61
C ASP A 90 -3.20 0.05 7.99
N ARG A 91 -3.80 -0.61 6.99
CA ARG A 91 -4.54 -1.87 7.15
C ARG A 91 -4.40 -2.75 5.92
N CYS A 92 -4.35 -4.07 6.10
CA CYS A 92 -4.53 -5.05 5.04
C CYS A 92 -5.39 -6.21 5.53
N VAL A 93 -6.36 -6.62 4.72
CA VAL A 93 -7.30 -7.72 4.99
C VAL A 93 -7.22 -8.73 3.85
N ALA A 94 -7.15 -10.01 4.21
CA ALA A 94 -7.30 -11.12 3.29
C ALA A 94 -8.74 -11.65 3.31
N THR A 95 -9.31 -11.90 2.13
CA THR A 95 -10.68 -12.39 1.94
C THR A 95 -10.73 -13.45 0.84
N LEU A 96 -11.80 -14.27 0.82
CA LEU A 96 -12.05 -15.25 -0.24
C LEU A 96 -12.78 -14.66 -1.47
N SER A 97 -13.13 -13.38 -1.42
CA SER A 97 -13.76 -12.65 -2.52
C SER A 97 -13.11 -11.28 -2.71
N SER A 98 -13.35 -10.63 -3.85
CA SER A 98 -12.83 -9.29 -4.12
C SER A 98 -13.38 -8.21 -3.20
N ASP A 99 -14.46 -8.49 -2.46
CA ASP A 99 -15.01 -7.57 -1.45
C ASP A 99 -14.19 -7.66 -0.15
N PRO A 100 -13.51 -6.57 0.26
CA PRO A 100 -12.70 -6.57 1.49
C PRO A 100 -13.53 -6.69 2.78
N LEU A 101 -14.85 -6.53 2.71
CA LEU A 101 -15.77 -6.70 3.83
C LEU A 101 -16.42 -8.08 3.87
N SER A 102 -16.08 -8.96 2.91
CA SER A 102 -16.63 -10.31 2.86
C SER A 102 -16.05 -11.22 3.94
N GLU A 103 -16.89 -12.12 4.45
CA GLU A 103 -16.48 -13.16 5.39
C GLU A 103 -16.27 -14.51 4.66
N PRO A 104 -15.29 -15.33 5.06
CA PRO A 104 -14.33 -15.09 6.14
C PRO A 104 -13.27 -14.03 5.77
N SER A 105 -12.96 -13.15 6.73
CA SER A 105 -11.91 -12.13 6.63
C SER A 105 -10.74 -12.38 7.61
N TYR A 106 -9.54 -11.95 7.25
CA TYR A 106 -8.33 -12.06 8.10
C TYR A 106 -7.48 -10.80 8.05
N ASP A 107 -7.29 -10.14 9.20
CA ASP A 107 -6.45 -8.95 9.31
C ASP A 107 -4.95 -9.32 9.30
N ILE A 108 -4.27 -8.94 8.22
CA ILE A 108 -2.81 -9.10 8.05
C ILE A 108 -2.07 -7.94 8.73
N ILE A 109 -2.52 -6.72 8.43
CA ILE A 109 -2.00 -5.47 9.00
C ILE A 109 -3.18 -4.72 9.59
N SER A 110 -3.03 -4.22 10.81
CA SER A 110 -4.04 -3.41 11.49
C SER A 110 -3.38 -2.27 12.28
N ASN A 111 -4.19 -1.43 12.93
CA ASN A 111 -3.72 -0.40 13.86
C ASN A 111 -2.62 0.51 13.27
N HIS A 112 -2.83 1.02 12.06
CA HIS A 112 -1.93 1.95 11.38
C HIS A 112 -0.51 1.37 11.20
N GLY A 113 -0.41 0.17 10.61
CA GLY A 113 0.88 -0.43 10.23
C GLY A 113 1.46 -1.47 11.19
N CYS A 114 0.67 -2.04 12.11
CA CYS A 114 1.06 -3.22 12.88
C CYS A 114 0.78 -4.50 12.07
N LEU A 115 1.83 -5.19 11.60
CA LEU A 115 1.74 -6.47 10.88
C LEU A 115 1.41 -7.61 11.84
N THR A 116 0.14 -7.76 12.22
CA THR A 116 -0.34 -8.75 13.19
C THR A 116 -0.06 -10.20 12.77
N ASP A 117 -0.03 -10.48 11.47
CA ASP A 117 0.32 -11.81 10.93
C ASP A 117 1.75 -12.28 11.32
N SER A 118 2.65 -11.36 11.66
CA SER A 118 4.01 -11.69 12.14
C SER A 118 4.07 -12.22 13.58
N ARG A 119 3.02 -12.01 14.39
CA ARG A 119 2.96 -12.48 15.78
C ARG A 119 2.72 -13.99 15.88
N PHE A 120 2.18 -14.62 14.83
CA PHE A 120 1.90 -16.05 14.83
C PHE A 120 3.20 -16.86 14.86
N SER A 121 3.22 -17.90 15.71
CA SER A 121 4.37 -18.80 15.84
C SER A 121 4.75 -19.43 14.49
N GLY A 122 6.02 -19.30 14.10
CA GLY A 122 6.52 -19.79 12.81
C GLY A 122 6.09 -18.95 11.59
N SER A 123 5.49 -17.77 11.79
CA SER A 123 5.17 -16.86 10.71
C SER A 123 6.43 -16.28 10.08
N SER A 124 6.46 -16.26 8.75
CA SER A 124 7.55 -15.65 7.98
C SER A 124 7.28 -14.18 7.65
N SER A 125 6.16 -13.63 8.13
CA SER A 125 5.70 -12.28 7.82
C SER A 125 6.56 -11.21 8.47
N ARG A 126 6.97 -10.22 7.68
CA ARG A 126 7.80 -9.11 8.17
C ARG A 126 7.79 -7.94 7.19
N PHE A 127 8.02 -6.75 7.71
CA PHE A 127 8.48 -5.64 6.89
C PHE A 127 9.97 -5.77 6.59
N PHE A 128 10.40 -5.20 5.47
CA PHE A 128 11.81 -5.07 5.13
C PHE A 128 12.27 -3.64 5.43
N PRO A 129 13.53 -3.45 5.87
CA PRO A 129 14.12 -2.13 5.99
C PRO A 129 13.97 -1.35 4.69
N ARG A 130 13.57 -0.09 4.79
CA ARG A 130 13.32 0.73 3.60
C ARG A 130 14.62 1.23 2.99
N GLY A 131 14.81 0.93 1.71
CA GLY A 131 15.82 1.61 0.88
C GLY A 131 15.29 2.89 0.23
N ARG A 132 13.97 3.05 0.12
CA ARG A 132 13.30 4.19 -0.53
C ARG A 132 12.11 4.64 0.33
N ARG A 133 11.83 5.95 0.35
CA ARG A 133 10.73 6.52 1.14
C ARG A 133 9.35 6.19 0.56
N ASN A 134 9.26 6.21 -0.76
CA ASN A 134 8.03 6.08 -1.51
C ASN A 134 7.65 4.62 -1.83
N ALA A 135 8.34 3.64 -1.24
CA ALA A 135 8.05 2.23 -1.38
C ALA A 135 8.18 1.52 -0.02
N LEU A 136 7.25 0.61 0.28
CA LEU A 136 7.27 -0.25 1.46
C LEU A 136 7.15 -1.70 1.01
N ARG A 137 8.12 -2.51 1.43
CA ARG A 137 8.20 -3.94 1.11
C ARG A 137 7.85 -4.75 2.33
N PHE A 138 6.95 -5.71 2.16
CA PHE A 138 6.58 -6.63 3.21
C PHE A 138 6.29 -8.00 2.64
N ARG A 139 6.60 -9.00 3.45
CA ARG A 139 6.25 -10.39 3.17
C ARG A 139 5.14 -10.78 4.12
N ILE A 140 4.17 -11.50 3.59
CA ILE A 140 3.15 -12.17 4.37
C ILE A 140 3.36 -13.67 4.23
N ARG A 141 3.02 -14.40 5.30
CA ARG A 141 3.08 -15.84 5.37
C ARG A 141 2.23 -16.40 4.23
N GLY A 142 2.66 -17.54 3.70
CA GLY A 142 1.98 -18.16 2.57
C GLY A 142 0.50 -18.37 2.86
N LEU A 143 -0.28 -18.24 1.80
CA LEU A 143 -1.73 -18.26 1.80
C LEU A 143 -2.27 -19.33 2.76
N LEU A 144 -2.87 -18.88 3.86
CA LEU A 144 -3.55 -19.75 4.80
C LEU A 144 -4.77 -20.33 4.10
N SER A 145 -5.10 -21.59 4.40
CA SER A 145 -6.40 -22.10 3.99
C SER A 145 -7.48 -21.38 4.80
N LEU A 146 -8.05 -20.30 4.25
CA LEU A 146 -9.18 -19.57 4.83
C LEU A 146 -10.50 -20.37 4.70
N GLY A 147 -10.50 -21.46 3.93
CA GLY A 147 -11.65 -22.36 3.76
C GLY A 147 -11.29 -23.84 3.66
N ASN A 148 -12.28 -24.65 3.29
CA ASN A 148 -12.14 -26.11 3.13
C ASN A 148 -12.00 -26.55 1.66
N SER A 149 -11.95 -25.63 0.70
CA SER A 149 -11.81 -25.97 -0.73
C SER A 149 -10.34 -26.16 -1.14
N PRO A 150 -10.02 -27.07 -2.07
CA PRO A 150 -8.67 -27.26 -2.57
C PRO A 150 -8.19 -26.11 -3.49
N GLU A 151 -9.13 -25.41 -4.13
CA GLU A 151 -8.87 -24.25 -5.00
C GLU A 151 -9.29 -22.95 -4.30
N GLN A 152 -8.46 -22.46 -3.39
CA GLN A 152 -8.74 -21.21 -2.69
C GLN A 152 -8.17 -20.02 -3.44
N GLN A 153 -9.06 -19.08 -3.73
CA GLN A 153 -8.72 -17.78 -4.27
C GLN A 153 -8.70 -16.79 -3.12
N ILE A 154 -7.59 -16.09 -2.95
CA ILE A 154 -7.44 -15.10 -1.89
C ILE A 154 -7.21 -13.74 -2.51
N PHE A 155 -7.92 -12.75 -1.98
CA PHE A 155 -7.73 -11.34 -2.30
C PHE A 155 -7.12 -10.68 -1.08
N VAL A 156 -6.14 -9.81 -1.29
CA VAL A 156 -5.54 -8.99 -0.24
C VAL A 156 -5.83 -7.54 -0.57
N SER A 157 -6.62 -6.88 0.26
CA SER A 157 -6.97 -5.47 0.14
C SER A 157 -6.28 -4.66 1.22
N CYS A 158 -5.67 -3.55 0.85
CA CYS A 158 -4.87 -2.70 1.72
C CYS A 158 -5.25 -1.23 1.61
N HIS A 159 -5.34 -0.56 2.75
CA HIS A 159 -5.46 0.88 2.88
C HIS A 159 -4.06 1.51 2.89
N LEU A 160 -3.71 2.19 1.80
CA LEU A 160 -2.43 2.87 1.63
C LEU A 160 -2.56 4.35 1.97
N ARG A 161 -1.56 4.90 2.64
CA ARG A 161 -1.49 6.32 2.97
C ARG A 161 -0.14 6.91 2.60
N ALA A 162 -0.12 8.15 2.12
CA ALA A 162 1.09 8.91 1.88
C ALA A 162 1.16 10.10 2.83
N ALA A 163 2.33 10.33 3.41
CA ALA A 163 2.63 11.52 4.21
C ALA A 163 3.90 12.20 3.70
N LEU A 164 4.09 13.48 4.04
CA LEU A 164 5.33 14.18 3.67
C LEU A 164 6.53 13.53 4.36
N ALA A 165 7.67 13.54 3.68
CA ALA A 165 8.90 12.95 4.22
C ALA A 165 9.41 13.62 5.50
N GLU A 166 9.00 14.86 5.74
CA GLU A 166 9.34 15.69 6.90
C GLU A 166 8.45 15.41 8.11
N SER A 167 7.33 14.68 7.92
CA SER A 167 6.47 14.28 9.02
C SER A 167 7.22 13.33 9.96
N PRO A 168 7.18 13.55 11.27
CA PRO A 168 7.83 12.66 12.22
C PRO A 168 7.20 11.26 12.15
N SER A 169 8.01 10.23 12.43
CA SER A 169 7.47 8.91 12.74
C SER A 169 6.69 9.01 14.05
N ASP A 170 5.46 8.51 14.04
CA ASP A 170 4.55 8.55 15.17
C ASP A 170 3.75 7.23 15.24
N PRO A 171 2.94 7.02 16.29
CA PRO A 171 2.12 5.83 16.42
C PRO A 171 1.09 5.61 15.29
N LEU A 172 0.87 6.56 14.38
CA LEU A 172 0.05 6.40 13.18
C LEU A 172 0.89 6.25 11.91
N ASN A 173 2.10 6.79 11.88
CA ASN A 173 3.02 6.81 10.74
C ASN A 173 4.16 5.81 10.98
N LYS A 174 3.84 4.52 10.89
CA LYS A 174 4.78 3.43 11.21
C LYS A 174 4.58 2.19 10.34
N ALA A 175 5.58 1.32 10.35
CA ALA A 175 5.54 -0.02 9.76
C ALA A 175 6.21 -1.00 10.72
N CYS A 176 5.39 -1.68 11.53
CA CYS A 176 5.82 -2.48 12.67
C CYS A 176 5.56 -3.96 12.41
N PHE A 177 6.53 -4.81 12.78
CA PHE A 177 6.38 -6.26 12.74
C PHE A 177 6.96 -6.87 14.01
N PHE A 178 6.39 -7.99 14.42
CA PHE A 178 6.85 -8.76 15.57
C PHE A 178 8.07 -9.59 15.17
N HIS A 179 9.13 -9.50 15.97
CA HIS A 179 10.35 -10.28 15.77
C HIS A 179 10.41 -11.42 16.80
N PRO A 180 10.13 -12.68 16.41
CA PRO A 180 9.96 -13.77 17.36
C PRO A 180 11.21 -14.06 18.18
N ASP A 181 12.42 -13.96 17.60
CA ASP A 181 13.64 -14.28 18.36
C ASP A 181 13.95 -13.28 19.48
N SER A 182 13.40 -12.06 19.41
CA SER A 182 13.57 -11.04 20.45
C SER A 182 12.29 -10.73 21.20
N ASP A 183 11.22 -11.49 20.94
CA ASP A 183 9.90 -11.37 21.57
C ASP A 183 9.41 -9.90 21.64
N SER A 184 9.57 -9.16 20.55
CA SER A 184 9.32 -7.71 20.54
C SER A 184 8.95 -7.16 19.16
N TRP A 185 8.17 -6.08 19.18
CA TRP A 185 7.85 -5.30 17.98
C TRP A 185 9.05 -4.48 17.51
N ARG A 186 9.28 -4.48 16.20
CA ARG A 186 10.31 -3.69 15.53
C ARG A 186 9.70 -2.82 14.44
N ALA A 187 10.24 -1.63 14.27
CA ALA A 187 9.92 -0.77 13.15
C ALA A 187 10.81 -1.09 11.94
N ALA A 188 10.24 -1.06 10.74
CA ALA A 188 10.99 -1.09 9.49
C ALA A 188 11.92 0.12 9.34
N ASP A 189 11.55 1.23 9.97
CA ASP A 189 12.19 2.54 9.86
C ASP A 189 13.18 2.84 11.01
N GLY A 190 13.36 1.90 11.94
CA GLY A 190 14.41 1.92 12.97
C GLY A 190 13.98 2.37 14.37
N ASP A 191 13.01 3.27 14.50
CA ASP A 191 12.48 3.65 15.82
C ASP A 191 11.48 2.61 16.34
N GLY A 192 11.91 1.70 17.21
CA GLY A 192 11.04 0.69 17.81
C GLY A 192 10.03 1.26 18.82
N ALA A 193 10.20 2.49 19.32
CA ALA A 193 9.33 3.03 20.37
C ALA A 193 7.91 3.29 19.87
N VAL A 194 7.75 3.71 18.61
CA VAL A 194 6.42 3.94 17.98
C VAL A 194 5.61 2.66 17.84
N CYS A 195 6.25 1.48 17.88
CA CYS A 195 5.59 0.20 17.75
C CYS A 195 5.02 -0.37 19.06
N ARG A 196 5.23 0.30 20.21
CA ARG A 196 4.74 -0.19 21.52
C ARG A 196 3.22 -0.36 21.56
N CYS A 197 2.48 0.52 20.86
CA CYS A 197 1.02 0.45 20.78
C CYS A 197 0.51 -0.80 20.03
N CYS A 198 1.35 -1.45 19.21
CA CYS A 198 0.98 -2.69 18.54
C CYS A 198 0.78 -3.85 19.51
N GLU A 199 1.38 -3.79 20.71
CA GLU A 199 1.18 -4.82 21.75
C GLU A 199 -0.22 -4.73 22.36
N THR A 200 -0.70 -3.51 22.63
CA THR A 200 -2.04 -3.27 23.18
C THR A 200 -3.13 -3.33 22.11
N GLY A 201 -2.75 -3.21 20.83
CA GLY A 201 -3.69 -3.22 19.72
C GLY A 201 -4.52 -1.94 19.59
N ASP A 202 -4.10 -0.86 20.23
CA ASP A 202 -4.73 0.46 20.15
C ASP A 202 -3.62 1.50 19.96
N CYS A 203 -3.44 1.94 18.72
CA CYS A 203 -2.47 2.97 18.37
C CYS A 203 -3.09 4.36 18.20
N SER A 204 -4.42 4.45 18.25
CA SER A 204 -5.15 5.70 18.10
C SER A 204 -5.10 6.52 19.39
N SER A 205 -5.11 5.85 20.55
CA SER A 205 -4.99 6.50 21.86
C SER A 205 -3.56 6.90 22.24
N TRP A 206 -2.54 6.42 21.53
CA TRP A 206 -1.13 6.69 21.80
C TRP A 206 -0.61 7.99 21.20
N MET A 207 -1.49 8.84 20.67
CA MET A 207 -1.11 10.22 20.35
C MET A 207 -0.51 10.89 21.60
N PRO A 208 0.66 11.53 21.50
CA PRO A 208 1.04 12.49 22.51
C PRO A 208 -0.07 13.53 22.57
N VAL A 209 -0.78 13.59 23.69
CA VAL A 209 -1.55 14.78 24.04
C VAL A 209 -0.57 15.94 23.90
N GLU A 210 -0.87 16.94 23.07
CA GLU A 210 -0.09 18.20 23.04
C GLU A 210 0.04 18.63 24.51
N ALA A 211 1.27 18.58 25.05
CA ALA A 211 1.52 18.82 26.46
C ALA A 211 0.88 20.16 26.85
N ASP A 212 0.12 20.14 27.95
CA ASP A 212 -0.69 21.24 28.47
C ASP A 212 -0.05 22.60 28.20
N GLY A 213 -0.67 23.35 27.28
CA GLY A 213 -0.36 24.74 27.03
C GLY A 213 -0.65 25.56 28.28
N VAL A 214 0.40 26.20 28.79
CA VAL A 214 0.32 27.35 29.70
C VAL A 214 -0.72 28.34 29.17
N PRO A 215 -1.62 28.92 29.99
CA PRO A 215 -2.61 29.86 29.49
C PRO A 215 -1.94 31.20 29.17
N GLY A 216 -1.90 31.56 27.89
CA GLY A 216 -1.50 32.90 27.44
C GLY A 216 -1.30 33.00 25.93
N GLU A 217 -2.08 33.87 25.30
CA GLU A 217 -2.01 34.34 23.92
C GLU A 217 -2.50 33.41 22.79
N ALA A 218 -3.79 33.58 22.47
CA ALA A 218 -4.45 33.01 21.31
C ALA A 218 -4.08 33.77 20.03
N ASP A 219 -3.08 33.28 19.30
CA ASP A 219 -2.98 33.50 17.85
C ASP A 219 -3.35 32.20 17.13
N GLY A 220 -4.65 32.06 16.89
CA GLY A 220 -5.21 30.99 16.09
C GLY A 220 -4.77 31.12 14.63
N VAL A 221 -3.61 30.56 14.31
CA VAL A 221 -3.38 30.04 12.96
C VAL A 221 -4.08 28.68 12.92
N PRO A 222 -5.15 28.51 12.12
CA PRO A 222 -5.66 27.18 11.87
C PRO A 222 -4.51 26.40 11.24
N LYS A 223 -4.02 25.35 11.92
CA LYS A 223 -3.24 24.30 11.26
C LYS A 223 -4.17 23.74 10.19
N THR A 224 -4.08 24.31 8.99
CA THR A 224 -4.79 23.82 7.82
C THR A 224 -4.36 22.35 7.69
N PRO A 225 -5.28 21.39 7.45
CA PRO A 225 -4.87 20.02 7.20
C PRO A 225 -3.81 20.07 6.11
N LEU A 226 -2.64 19.54 6.41
CA LEU A 226 -1.53 19.52 5.48
C LEU A 226 -2.03 18.84 4.21
N ALA A 227 -2.21 19.63 3.14
CA ALA A 227 -2.92 19.23 1.92
C ALA A 227 -2.13 18.24 1.03
N SER A 228 -1.52 17.23 1.64
CA SER A 228 -0.75 16.18 0.97
C SER A 228 -0.88 14.81 1.64
N GLU A 229 -1.85 14.61 2.53
CA GLU A 229 -2.24 13.27 2.96
C GLU A 229 -3.08 12.63 1.85
N GLY A 230 -2.45 11.73 1.09
CA GLY A 230 -3.14 10.91 0.11
C GLY A 230 -3.50 9.58 0.73
N VAL A 231 -4.73 9.10 0.53
CA VAL A 231 -5.14 7.74 0.93
C VAL A 231 -5.73 7.02 -0.28
N MET A 232 -5.55 5.71 -0.33
CA MET A 232 -6.10 4.87 -1.40
C MET A 232 -6.25 3.42 -0.94
N ASP A 233 -7.43 2.86 -1.15
CA ASP A 233 -7.64 1.41 -1.03
C ASP A 233 -7.19 0.71 -2.32
N THR A 234 -6.37 -0.32 -2.17
CA THR A 234 -5.82 -1.10 -3.29
C THR A 234 -5.89 -2.58 -2.97
N ALA A 235 -6.17 -3.41 -3.97
CA ALA A 235 -6.24 -4.85 -3.78
C ALA A 235 -5.38 -5.60 -4.79
N VAL A 236 -4.88 -6.76 -4.38
CA VAL A 236 -4.26 -7.75 -5.25
C VAL A 236 -5.02 -9.07 -5.13
N GLY A 237 -5.18 -9.77 -6.25
CA GLY A 237 -5.89 -11.04 -6.31
C GLY A 237 -6.63 -11.22 -7.64
N PRO A 238 -7.15 -12.43 -7.91
CA PRO A 238 -7.09 -13.61 -7.05
C PRO A 238 -5.67 -14.21 -6.98
N LEU A 239 -5.24 -14.59 -5.78
CA LEU A 239 -4.04 -15.38 -5.52
C LEU A 239 -4.47 -16.82 -5.27
N HIS A 240 -3.87 -17.78 -5.98
CA HIS A 240 -4.25 -19.18 -5.93
C HIS A 240 -3.21 -20.00 -5.17
N ALA A 241 -3.64 -20.73 -4.15
CA ALA A 241 -2.80 -21.72 -3.49
C ALA A 241 -2.94 -23.09 -4.20
N GLN A 242 -1.86 -23.65 -4.70
CA GLN A 242 -1.82 -25.02 -5.24
C GLN A 242 -1.25 -26.00 -4.23
N LEU A 243 -1.88 -27.17 -4.12
CA LEU A 243 -1.36 -28.27 -3.31
C LEU A 243 -0.07 -28.83 -3.91
N ARG A 244 0.84 -29.23 -3.03
CA ARG A 244 2.16 -29.78 -3.38
C ARG A 244 2.09 -31.08 -4.21
N SER A 245 0.95 -31.79 -4.19
CA SER A 245 0.71 -32.98 -5.03
C SER A 245 0.65 -32.68 -6.53
N ASP A 246 0.21 -31.47 -6.90
CA ASP A 246 -0.14 -31.12 -8.28
C ASP A 246 1.06 -30.55 -9.05
N TRP A 247 2.17 -30.27 -8.35
CA TRP A 247 3.42 -29.75 -8.92
C TRP A 247 4.25 -30.80 -9.67
N ARG A 248 3.82 -32.06 -9.73
CA ARG A 248 4.44 -33.08 -10.57
C ARG A 248 4.02 -32.89 -12.03
N GLY A 249 4.59 -31.89 -12.73
CA GLY A 249 4.26 -31.74 -14.15
C GLY A 249 4.94 -30.68 -15.01
N LEU A 250 5.81 -29.80 -14.49
CA LEU A 250 6.48 -28.80 -15.33
C LEU A 250 7.96 -28.58 -14.92
N LEU A 251 8.72 -29.68 -14.87
CA LEU A 251 10.14 -29.58 -15.21
C LEU A 251 10.21 -29.54 -16.73
N SER A 252 10.35 -28.34 -17.30
CA SER A 252 10.76 -28.19 -18.70
C SER A 252 12.15 -28.80 -18.82
N ILE A 253 12.23 -30.01 -19.35
CA ILE A 253 13.47 -30.60 -19.85
C ILE A 253 13.86 -29.77 -21.07
N SER A 254 14.61 -28.71 -20.84
CA SER A 254 15.33 -27.98 -21.87
C SER A 254 16.74 -27.67 -21.39
N ASP A 255 17.43 -28.69 -20.87
CA ASP A 255 18.90 -28.68 -20.74
C ASP A 255 19.42 -30.13 -20.68
N ALA A 256 19.30 -30.84 -21.80
CA ALA A 256 20.12 -32.01 -22.08
C ALA A 256 20.25 -32.12 -23.59
N LEU A 257 21.30 -31.51 -24.13
CA LEU A 257 22.09 -31.92 -25.32
C LEU A 257 22.91 -30.70 -25.81
N ARG A 258 24.12 -30.54 -25.28
CA ARG A 258 25.25 -29.98 -26.04
C ARG A 258 26.43 -30.94 -25.93
N PRO A 259 27.02 -31.37 -27.07
CA PRO A 259 28.22 -32.19 -27.07
C PRO A 259 29.46 -31.30 -26.98
N HIS A 260 30.44 -31.72 -26.18
CA HIS A 260 31.86 -31.49 -26.39
C HIS A 260 32.62 -32.78 -26.05
#